data_AF-A0A445JPP2-F1
#
_entry.id   AF-A0A445JPP2-F1
#
_cell.length_a   1.000
_cell.length_b   1.000
_cell.length_c   1.000
_cell.angle_alpha   90.00
_cell.angle_beta   90.00
_cell.angle_gamma   90.00
#
_symmetry.space_group_name_H-M   'P 1'
#
loop_
_entity.id
_entity.type
_entity.pdbx_description
1 polymer ?
#
loop_
_entity_poly.entity_id
_entity_poly.type
_entity_poly.pdbx_seq_one_letter_code
_entity_poly.pdbx_strand_id
1 'polypeptide(L)'
;MESGAGGLVSSSEKEGASYTYWVRKITEDAAPLPLPRKLNPEDLPPSQSQSSTLASAWNRAGTWEEKSLSNWATPRIKELLFSLGSIQFSFGRAEVEDVTKCVGDAFMVIVRNKKRVGYTYELTLKVKGEWIIQGEKKFIGGHIDVPEFSFGELDDLQVEVRLSEARDILHQDKTQMRNDLKLFLQPVREKLLQFEQELRDR
;
A
#
# COMPACT_ATOMS: atom_id res chain seq x y z
N MET A 1 66.74 54.94 27.69
CA MET A 1 66.79 53.62 27.02
C MET A 1 65.46 52.96 27.32
N GLU A 2 64.46 53.18 26.45
CA GLU A 2 64.02 52.16 25.44
C GLU A 2 63.57 50.87 26.15
N SER A 3 62.37 50.30 26.02
CA SER A 3 61.23 50.37 25.07
C SER A 3 60.07 49.64 25.80
N GLY A 4 58.77 49.85 25.61
CA GLY A 4 57.98 49.87 24.38
C GLY A 4 57.13 48.57 24.27
N ALA A 5 55.83 48.73 23.99
CA ALA A 5 54.81 47.72 23.64
C ALA A 5 54.19 46.88 24.80
N GLY A 6 52.88 46.71 24.93
CA GLY A 6 51.75 47.08 24.07
C GLY A 6 50.67 45.98 24.12
N GLY A 7 49.39 46.37 24.31
CA GLY A 7 48.10 45.72 23.95
C GLY A 7 47.92 44.20 24.18
N LEU A 8 46.77 43.69 24.61
CA LEU A 8 45.47 43.92 23.98
C LEU A 8 44.37 43.35 24.90
N VAL A 9 43.28 44.11 25.00
CA VAL A 9 41.97 43.65 25.50
C VAL A 9 41.45 42.58 24.53
N SER A 10 41.08 41.39 24.99
CA SER A 10 40.23 40.49 24.19
C SER A 10 38.80 40.53 24.70
N SER A 11 37.95 41.05 23.82
CA SER A 11 36.52 41.18 23.95
C SER A 11 35.84 39.81 23.96
N SER A 12 34.70 39.75 24.66
CA SER A 12 33.76 38.65 24.71
C SER A 12 33.25 38.21 23.33
N GLU A 13 33.29 36.91 23.05
CA GLU A 13 32.45 36.27 22.04
C GLU A 13 31.54 35.25 22.73
N LYS A 14 30.25 35.56 22.79
CA LYS A 14 29.21 34.60 23.15
C LYS A 14 29.15 33.58 22.03
N GLU A 15 29.70 32.39 22.25
CA GLU A 15 29.51 31.26 21.36
C GLU A 15 28.00 30.96 21.26
N GLY A 16 27.43 31.24 20.10
CA GLY A 16 26.08 30.82 19.77
C GLY A 16 25.97 29.30 19.91
N ALA A 17 24.81 28.81 20.35
CA ALA A 17 24.55 27.39 20.55
C ALA A 17 24.81 26.60 19.24
N SER A 18 26.02 26.08 19.09
CA SER A 18 26.42 25.25 17.96
C SER A 18 25.91 23.83 18.22
N TYR A 19 24.93 23.41 17.42
CA TYR A 19 24.47 22.02 17.40
C TYR A 19 25.64 21.10 17.02
N THR A 20 26.19 20.38 18.00
CA THR A 20 27.23 19.37 17.77
C THR A 20 26.59 18.06 17.33
N TYR A 21 26.45 17.88 16.01
CA TYR A 21 26.08 16.59 15.44
C TYR A 21 27.32 15.68 15.37
N TRP A 22 27.26 14.54 16.07
CA TRP A 22 28.17 13.39 16.01
C TRP A 22 29.67 13.75 16.06
N VAL A 23 30.21 13.84 17.28
CA VAL A 23 31.65 14.04 17.53
C VAL A 23 32.45 12.88 16.90
N ARG A 24 33.26 13.19 15.89
CA ARG A 24 34.09 12.19 15.14
C ARG A 24 35.46 11.93 15.76
N LYS A 25 35.87 12.70 16.78
CA LYS A 25 37.19 12.58 17.42
C LYS A 25 37.00 12.29 18.90
N ILE A 26 37.71 11.29 19.40
CA ILE A 26 37.70 10.92 20.83
C ILE A 26 38.35 12.08 21.60
N THR A 27 37.54 12.91 22.26
CA THR A 27 37.99 13.87 23.27
C THR A 27 38.33 13.12 24.56
N GLU A 28 39.30 13.60 25.35
CA GLU A 28 39.74 12.95 26.60
C GLU A 28 38.61 12.81 27.65
N ASP A 29 37.55 13.61 27.52
CA ASP A 29 36.34 13.58 28.35
C ASP A 29 35.30 12.54 27.89
N ALA A 30 35.52 11.87 26.75
CA ALA A 30 34.57 10.90 26.22
C ALA A 30 34.58 9.59 27.03
N ALA A 31 33.38 9.06 27.32
CA ALA A 31 33.23 7.76 27.97
C ALA A 31 34.01 6.66 27.19
N PRO A 32 34.73 5.76 27.89
CA PRO A 32 35.53 4.73 27.24
C PRO A 32 34.66 3.83 26.37
N LEU A 33 35.21 3.40 25.23
CA LEU A 33 34.49 2.53 24.30
C LEU A 33 34.09 1.22 25.00
N PRO A 34 32.83 0.78 24.88
CA PRO A 34 32.38 -0.46 25.51
C PRO A 34 33.14 -1.63 24.90
N LEU A 35 33.75 -2.46 25.75
CA LEU A 35 34.45 -3.67 25.31
C LEU A 35 33.43 -4.75 24.93
N PRO A 36 33.59 -5.43 23.78
CA PRO A 36 32.68 -6.49 23.37
C PRO A 36 32.76 -7.66 24.36
N ARG A 37 31.64 -7.95 25.04
CA ARG A 37 31.50 -9.09 25.95
C ARG A 37 30.72 -10.22 25.28
N LYS A 38 31.25 -11.45 25.38
CA LYS A 38 30.52 -12.66 24.95
C LYS A 38 29.33 -12.89 25.89
N LEU A 39 28.12 -12.96 25.34
CA LEU A 39 26.91 -13.25 26.11
C LEU A 39 26.88 -14.73 26.51
N ASN A 40 26.68 -14.98 27.81
CA ASN A 40 26.40 -16.33 28.32
C ASN A 40 24.90 -16.62 28.24
N PRO A 41 24.47 -17.88 28.17
CA PRO A 41 23.05 -18.25 28.11
C PRO A 41 22.23 -17.77 29.34
N GLU A 42 22.90 -17.47 30.45
CA GLU A 42 22.31 -16.93 31.69
C GLU A 42 22.15 -15.40 31.65
N ASP A 43 22.90 -14.70 30.78
CA ASP A 43 22.78 -13.25 30.54
C ASP A 43 21.62 -12.95 29.56
N LEU A 44 20.99 -13.99 28.99
CA LEU A 44 19.78 -13.85 28.19
C LEU A 44 18.60 -13.63 29.13
N PRO A 45 17.78 -12.57 28.94
CA PRO A 45 16.54 -12.44 29.70
C PRO A 45 15.74 -13.74 29.53
N PRO A 46 15.04 -14.22 30.58
CA PRO A 46 14.25 -15.44 30.49
C PRO A 46 13.36 -15.28 29.26
N SER A 47 13.57 -16.16 28.27
CA SER A 47 12.82 -16.17 27.01
C SER A 47 11.37 -16.00 27.40
N GLN A 48 10.84 -14.79 27.17
CA GLN A 48 9.45 -14.53 27.42
C GLN A 48 8.75 -15.59 26.59
N SER A 49 8.11 -16.52 27.31
CA SER A 49 7.20 -17.49 26.75
C SER A 49 6.45 -16.77 25.64
N GLN A 50 6.49 -17.37 24.45
CA GLN A 50 5.89 -16.87 23.22
C GLN A 50 4.38 -16.72 23.41
N SER A 51 3.97 -15.77 24.24
CA SER A 51 2.70 -15.09 24.11
C SER A 51 2.78 -14.47 22.74
N SER A 52 1.77 -14.72 21.93
CA SER A 52 1.53 -14.13 20.62
C SER A 52 1.37 -12.62 20.78
N THR A 53 2.46 -11.94 21.13
CA THR A 53 2.52 -10.50 21.20
C THR A 53 2.44 -10.06 19.76
N LEU A 54 1.37 -9.34 19.42
CA LEU A 54 1.06 -8.90 18.06
C LEU A 54 2.21 -8.14 17.37
N ALA A 55 3.19 -7.65 18.15
CA ALA A 55 4.28 -6.79 17.71
C ALA A 55 5.64 -7.21 18.30
N SER A 56 6.72 -6.71 17.70
CA SER A 56 8.06 -6.90 18.23
C SER A 56 8.26 -6.20 19.58
N ALA A 57 9.35 -6.55 20.29
CA ALA A 57 9.75 -5.88 21.53
C ALA A 57 9.93 -4.36 21.36
N TRP A 58 10.22 -3.89 20.13
CA TRP A 58 10.39 -2.48 19.81
C TRP A 58 9.09 -1.67 19.99
N ASN A 59 7.93 -2.29 19.72
CA ASN A 59 6.62 -1.63 19.81
C ASN A 59 6.20 -1.31 21.26
N ARG A 60 6.85 -1.92 22.27
CA ARG A 60 6.54 -1.68 23.69
C ARG A 60 6.73 -0.22 24.12
N ALA A 61 7.61 0.51 23.44
CA ALA A 61 7.82 1.94 23.67
C ALA A 61 6.85 2.85 22.89
N GLY A 62 5.79 2.29 22.27
CA GLY A 62 4.84 3.03 21.45
C GLY A 62 5.35 3.44 20.07
N THR A 63 6.40 2.76 19.60
CA THR A 63 7.01 2.98 18.29
C THR A 63 6.12 2.49 17.15
N TRP A 64 6.43 2.93 15.94
CA TRP A 64 5.76 2.52 14.72
C TRP A 64 6.48 1.30 14.12
N GLU A 65 5.72 0.25 13.81
CA GLU A 65 6.21 -0.94 13.12
C GLU A 65 5.31 -1.20 11.92
N GLU A 66 5.90 -1.30 10.73
CA GLU A 66 5.19 -1.62 9.49
C GLU A 66 5.66 -2.95 8.92
N LYS A 67 4.69 -3.72 8.43
CA LYS A 67 4.91 -4.95 7.71
C LYS A 67 4.21 -4.86 6.37
N SER A 68 4.97 -5.02 5.29
CA SER A 68 4.39 -5.14 3.95
C SER A 68 3.63 -6.46 3.81
N LEU A 69 2.41 -6.35 3.28
CA LEU A 69 1.52 -7.47 2.93
C LEU A 69 1.30 -7.56 1.42
N SER A 70 1.98 -6.73 0.61
CA SER A 70 1.82 -6.66 -0.85
C SER A 70 2.02 -8.00 -1.56
N ASN A 71 2.95 -8.83 -1.08
CA ASN A 71 3.22 -10.17 -1.64
C ASN A 71 2.02 -11.12 -1.56
N TRP A 72 1.11 -10.90 -0.61
CA TRP A 72 -0.14 -11.64 -0.50
C TRP A 72 -1.31 -10.89 -1.11
N ALA A 73 -1.37 -9.58 -0.91
CA ALA A 73 -2.49 -8.75 -1.37
C ALA A 73 -2.66 -8.81 -2.88
N THR A 74 -1.59 -8.58 -3.65
CA THR A 74 -1.64 -8.57 -5.11
C THR A 74 -2.18 -9.88 -5.71
N PRO A 75 -1.66 -11.07 -5.38
CA PRO A 75 -2.22 -12.31 -5.92
C PRO A 75 -3.64 -12.58 -5.41
N ARG A 76 -3.95 -12.21 -4.15
CA ARG A 76 -5.28 -12.44 -3.59
C ARG A 76 -6.36 -11.60 -4.25
N ILE A 77 -6.09 -10.32 -4.52
CA ILE A 77 -6.97 -9.43 -5.28
C ILE A 77 -7.24 -10.03 -6.66
N LYS A 78 -6.20 -10.49 -7.37
CA LYS A 78 -6.35 -11.14 -8.68
C LYS A 78 -7.25 -12.37 -8.63
N GLU A 79 -7.06 -13.24 -7.64
CA GLU A 79 -7.88 -14.45 -7.44
C GLU A 79 -9.35 -14.10 -7.20
N LEU A 80 -9.62 -13.13 -6.32
CA LEU A 80 -10.98 -12.71 -5.99
C LEU A 80 -11.70 -12.11 -7.19
N LEU A 81 -11.01 -11.30 -7.99
CA LEU A 81 -11.57 -10.70 -9.20
C LEU A 81 -11.79 -11.73 -10.30
N PHE A 82 -10.92 -12.72 -10.44
CA PHE A 82 -11.14 -13.83 -11.37
C PHE A 82 -12.33 -14.71 -10.96
N SER A 83 -12.62 -14.80 -9.65
CA SER A 83 -13.77 -15.54 -9.12
C SER A 83 -15.13 -14.86 -9.34
N LEU A 84 -15.18 -13.66 -9.94
CA LEU A 84 -16.44 -12.96 -10.25
C LEU A 84 -17.32 -13.72 -11.24
N GLY A 85 -16.71 -14.53 -12.11
CA GLY A 85 -17.44 -15.31 -13.11
C GLY A 85 -18.10 -14.44 -14.19
N SER A 86 -19.16 -14.98 -14.81
CA SER A 86 -19.92 -14.29 -15.85
C SER A 86 -21.14 -13.58 -15.28
N ILE A 87 -21.31 -12.30 -15.64
CA ILE A 87 -22.50 -11.50 -15.33
C ILE A 87 -23.42 -11.49 -16.54
N GLN A 88 -24.72 -11.62 -16.29
CA GLN A 88 -25.76 -11.55 -17.32
C GLN A 88 -26.44 -10.18 -17.30
N PHE A 89 -26.62 -9.58 -18.47
CA PHE A 89 -27.31 -8.30 -18.67
C PHE A 89 -28.57 -8.50 -19.50
N SER A 90 -29.37 -7.43 -19.65
CA SER A 90 -30.60 -7.46 -20.44
C SER A 90 -30.38 -7.87 -21.90
N PHE A 91 -29.22 -7.57 -22.48
CA PHE A 91 -28.89 -7.84 -23.89
C PHE A 91 -27.56 -8.58 -24.07
N GLY A 92 -27.08 -9.32 -23.06
CA GLY A 92 -25.80 -10.00 -23.19
C GLY A 92 -25.28 -10.66 -21.94
N ARG A 93 -24.01 -11.07 -22.01
CA ARG A 93 -23.21 -11.62 -20.92
C ARG A 93 -21.79 -11.10 -21.04
N ALA A 94 -21.12 -10.80 -19.94
CA ALA A 94 -19.67 -10.65 -19.95
C ALA A 94 -19.01 -11.39 -18.79
N GLU A 95 -17.74 -11.69 -18.96
CA GLU A 95 -16.88 -12.36 -17.99
C GLU A 95 -15.55 -11.61 -17.89
N VAL A 96 -14.94 -11.66 -16.71
CA VAL A 96 -13.56 -11.20 -16.53
C VAL A 96 -12.63 -12.23 -17.16
N GLU A 97 -11.90 -11.81 -18.19
CA GLU A 97 -10.94 -12.68 -18.89
C GLU A 97 -9.58 -12.69 -18.17
N ASP A 98 -9.12 -11.52 -17.73
CA ASP A 98 -7.82 -11.39 -17.07
C ASP A 98 -7.70 -10.09 -16.25
N VAL A 99 -6.76 -10.05 -15.30
CA VAL A 99 -6.39 -8.85 -14.54
C VAL A 99 -5.06 -8.30 -15.07
N THR A 100 -5.15 -7.41 -16.05
CA THR A 100 -3.99 -6.87 -16.77
C THR A 100 -3.11 -5.94 -15.93
N LYS A 101 -3.71 -5.14 -15.04
CA LYS A 101 -2.98 -4.26 -14.12
C LYS A 101 -3.52 -4.48 -12.71
N CYS A 102 -2.63 -4.72 -11.75
CA CYS A 102 -2.93 -4.76 -10.32
C CYS A 102 -1.63 -4.34 -9.62
N VAL A 103 -1.50 -3.05 -9.37
CA VAL A 103 -0.26 -2.42 -8.88
C VAL A 103 -0.63 -1.56 -7.69
N GLY A 104 0.14 -1.68 -6.62
CA GLY A 104 -0.14 -0.99 -5.38
C GLY A 104 0.62 -1.61 -4.22
N ASP A 105 0.29 -1.14 -3.03
CA ASP A 105 0.87 -1.61 -1.78
C ASP A 105 -0.22 -1.92 -0.76
N ALA A 106 0.05 -2.93 0.04
CA ALA A 106 -0.72 -3.26 1.23
C ALA A 106 0.23 -3.39 2.40
N PHE A 107 -0.18 -2.86 3.55
CA PHE A 107 0.64 -2.84 4.75
C PHE A 107 -0.19 -3.03 6.00
N MET A 108 0.46 -3.58 7.02
CA MET A 108 -0.04 -3.61 8.38
C MET A 108 0.89 -2.76 9.23
N VAL A 109 0.30 -1.82 9.97
CA VAL A 109 0.99 -0.93 10.89
C VAL A 109 0.57 -1.26 12.30
N ILE A 110 1.54 -1.35 13.21
CA ILE A 110 1.29 -1.51 14.64
C ILE A 110 1.86 -0.30 15.36
N VAL A 111 0.99 0.42 16.07
CA VAL A 111 1.37 1.59 16.86
C VAL A 111 0.71 1.49 18.22
N ARG A 112 1.50 1.61 19.30
CA ARG A 112 1.00 1.51 20.69
C ARG A 112 0.17 0.24 20.90
N ASN A 113 0.64 -0.89 20.38
CA ASN A 113 -0.03 -2.18 20.43
C ASN A 113 -1.42 -2.23 19.76
N LYS A 114 -1.72 -1.29 18.84
CA LYS A 114 -2.93 -1.29 18.00
C LYS A 114 -2.56 -1.61 16.56
N LYS A 115 -3.16 -2.67 16.02
CA LYS A 115 -3.06 -3.06 14.62
C LYS A 115 -3.94 -2.15 13.76
N ARG A 116 -3.38 -1.69 12.65
CA ARG A 116 -4.04 -0.96 11.56
C ARG A 116 -3.60 -1.60 10.25
N VAL A 117 -4.51 -1.67 9.29
CA VAL A 117 -4.20 -2.15 7.95
C VAL A 117 -4.58 -1.06 6.95
N GLY A 118 -3.86 -1.03 5.84
CA GLY A 118 -4.11 -0.12 4.75
C GLY A 118 -3.63 -0.73 3.45
N TYR A 119 -4.21 -0.26 2.35
CA TYR A 119 -3.72 -0.52 1.02
C TYR A 119 -4.13 0.63 0.09
N THR A 120 -3.39 0.75 -1.00
CA THR A 120 -3.72 1.60 -2.14
C THR A 120 -3.37 0.84 -3.39
N TYR A 121 -4.32 0.65 -4.30
CA TYR A 121 -4.12 -0.12 -5.53
C TYR A 121 -4.76 0.56 -6.74
N GLU A 122 -4.18 0.30 -7.90
CA GLU A 122 -4.73 0.58 -9.22
C GLU A 122 -5.02 -0.75 -9.92
N LEU A 123 -6.16 -0.83 -10.61
CA LEU A 123 -6.64 -2.07 -11.21
C LEU A 123 -7.12 -1.85 -12.66
N THR A 124 -6.74 -2.75 -13.56
CA THR A 124 -7.32 -2.83 -14.91
C THR A 124 -7.73 -4.27 -15.19
N LEU A 125 -9.03 -4.47 -15.33
CA LEU A 125 -9.65 -5.74 -15.71
C LEU A 125 -9.84 -5.79 -17.22
N LYS A 126 -9.45 -6.90 -17.84
CA LYS A 126 -9.83 -7.23 -19.21
C LYS A 126 -11.11 -8.05 -19.15
N VAL A 127 -12.15 -7.57 -19.83
CA VAL A 127 -13.45 -8.23 -19.89
C VAL A 127 -13.77 -8.64 -21.32
N LYS A 128 -14.43 -9.78 -21.43
CA LYS A 128 -14.94 -10.34 -22.69
C LYS A 128 -16.44 -10.49 -22.53
N GLY A 129 -17.22 -10.02 -23.49
CA GLY A 129 -18.66 -10.25 -23.47
C GLY A 129 -19.27 -10.52 -24.82
N GLU A 130 -20.45 -11.08 -24.76
CA GLU A 130 -21.36 -11.34 -25.86
C GLU A 130 -22.57 -10.43 -25.69
N TRP A 131 -22.83 -9.58 -26.69
CA TRP A 131 -24.01 -8.72 -26.73
C TRP A 131 -24.88 -9.06 -27.94
N ILE A 132 -26.20 -8.97 -27.76
CA ILE A 132 -27.20 -9.14 -28.81
C ILE A 132 -27.53 -7.75 -29.34
N ILE A 133 -26.98 -7.41 -30.50
CA ILE A 133 -27.17 -6.12 -31.17
C ILE A 133 -27.98 -6.37 -32.44
N GLN A 134 -29.16 -5.76 -32.57
CA GLN A 134 -30.04 -5.92 -33.73
C GLN A 134 -30.42 -7.39 -34.06
N GLY A 135 -30.45 -8.26 -33.04
CA GLY A 135 -30.75 -9.70 -33.20
C GLY A 135 -29.53 -10.57 -33.49
N GLU A 136 -28.34 -9.99 -33.68
CA GLU A 136 -27.09 -10.72 -33.89
C GLU A 136 -26.22 -10.72 -32.63
N LYS A 137 -25.60 -11.88 -32.35
CA LYS A 137 -24.66 -12.03 -31.24
C LYS A 137 -23.27 -11.55 -31.67
N LYS A 138 -22.76 -10.52 -31.00
CA LYS A 138 -21.43 -9.96 -31.22
C LYS A 138 -20.55 -10.16 -29.99
N PHE A 139 -19.34 -10.65 -30.21
CA PHE A 139 -18.31 -10.79 -29.18
C PHE A 139 -17.45 -9.53 -29.15
N ILE A 140 -17.41 -8.87 -28.00
CA ILE A 140 -16.74 -7.58 -27.84
C ILE A 140 -15.86 -7.63 -26.59
N GLY A 141 -14.62 -7.18 -26.75
CA GLY A 141 -13.68 -7.00 -25.65
C GLY A 141 -13.85 -5.63 -25.01
N GLY A 142 -13.45 -5.52 -23.76
CA GLY A 142 -13.37 -4.26 -23.03
C GLY A 142 -12.34 -4.30 -21.93
N HIS A 143 -12.05 -3.13 -21.40
CA HIS A 143 -11.25 -2.92 -20.21
C HIS A 143 -12.05 -2.10 -19.20
N ILE A 144 -11.99 -2.51 -17.94
CA ILE A 144 -12.53 -1.76 -16.80
C ILE A 144 -11.34 -1.31 -15.98
N ASP A 145 -11.11 0.00 -15.93
CA ASP A 145 -10.04 0.62 -15.19
C ASP A 145 -10.59 1.22 -13.89
N VAL A 146 -9.96 0.87 -12.79
CA VAL A 146 -10.12 1.51 -11.49
C VAL A 146 -8.81 2.27 -11.25
N PRO A 147 -8.82 3.60 -11.41
CA PRO A 147 -7.59 4.39 -11.41
C PRO A 147 -6.86 4.31 -10.06
N GLU A 148 -7.61 4.39 -8.96
CA GLU A 148 -7.08 4.25 -7.60
C GLU A 148 -8.22 3.83 -6.66
N PHE A 149 -7.92 2.94 -5.72
CA PHE A 149 -8.82 2.62 -4.62
C PHE A 149 -8.05 2.25 -3.36
N SER A 150 -8.60 2.66 -2.22
CA SER A 150 -7.95 2.58 -0.91
C SER A 150 -8.80 1.78 0.07
N PHE A 151 -8.18 1.34 1.17
CA PHE A 151 -8.91 0.72 2.27
C PHE A 151 -9.98 1.65 2.85
N GLY A 152 -11.23 1.19 2.89
CA GLY A 152 -12.36 1.92 3.43
C GLY A 152 -13.02 2.92 2.47
N GLU A 153 -12.49 3.09 1.26
CA GLU A 153 -13.00 4.03 0.24
C GLU A 153 -13.71 3.31 -0.91
N LEU A 154 -14.16 2.07 -0.69
CA LEU A 154 -14.86 1.28 -1.69
C LEU A 154 -16.27 1.81 -2.03
N ASP A 155 -16.81 2.77 -1.27
CA ASP A 155 -18.12 3.38 -1.56
C ASP A 155 -18.09 4.31 -2.77
N ASP A 156 -17.01 5.08 -2.89
CA ASP A 156 -16.77 6.06 -3.96
C ASP A 156 -15.95 5.48 -5.12
N LEU A 157 -15.94 4.16 -5.28
CA LEU A 157 -15.13 3.47 -6.30
C LEU A 157 -15.46 3.98 -7.71
N GLN A 158 -14.50 4.64 -8.35
CA GLN A 158 -14.65 5.13 -9.71
C GLN A 158 -14.19 4.07 -10.72
N VAL A 159 -14.99 3.87 -11.77
CA VAL A 159 -14.66 2.95 -12.86
C VAL A 159 -14.72 3.66 -14.21
N GLU A 160 -13.68 3.48 -15.01
CA GLU A 160 -13.64 3.89 -16.41
C GLU A 160 -13.75 2.66 -17.31
N VAL A 161 -14.64 2.71 -18.29
CA VAL A 161 -14.90 1.58 -19.19
C VAL A 161 -14.43 1.91 -20.60
N ARG A 162 -13.44 1.15 -21.08
CA ARG A 162 -12.90 1.25 -22.44
C ARG A 162 -13.32 0.03 -23.25
N LEU A 163 -14.19 0.23 -24.24
CA LEU A 163 -14.57 -0.83 -25.17
C LEU A 163 -13.52 -0.95 -26.28
N SER A 164 -13.25 -2.17 -26.75
CA SER A 164 -12.43 -2.38 -27.95
C SER A 164 -13.11 -1.78 -29.19
N GLU A 165 -12.32 -1.21 -30.11
CA GLU A 165 -12.86 -0.58 -31.32
C GLU A 165 -13.44 -1.63 -32.28
N ALA A 166 -14.76 -1.79 -32.26
CA ALA A 166 -15.49 -2.46 -33.32
C ALA A 166 -16.11 -1.40 -34.25
N ARG A 167 -15.79 -1.54 -35.55
CA ARG A 167 -16.23 -0.63 -36.63
C ARG A 167 -17.74 -0.78 -36.93
N ASP A 168 -18.34 -1.90 -36.53
CA ASP A 168 -19.71 -2.30 -36.87
C ASP A 168 -20.72 -2.11 -35.72
N ILE A 169 -20.46 -1.17 -34.80
CA ILE A 169 -21.33 -0.92 -33.63
C ILE A 169 -21.72 0.55 -33.58
N LEU A 170 -23.03 0.82 -33.50
CA LEU A 170 -23.58 2.15 -33.37
C LEU A 170 -23.15 2.80 -32.05
N HIS A 171 -23.07 4.12 -32.03
CA HIS A 171 -22.69 4.87 -30.83
C HIS A 171 -23.64 4.63 -29.64
N GLN A 172 -24.94 4.46 -29.92
CA GLN A 172 -25.95 4.15 -28.90
C GLN A 172 -25.68 2.79 -28.24
N ASP A 173 -25.40 1.76 -29.04
CA ASP A 173 -25.08 0.42 -28.54
C ASP A 173 -23.78 0.46 -27.71
N LYS A 174 -22.75 1.19 -28.15
CA LYS A 174 -21.51 1.39 -27.37
C LYS A 174 -21.78 2.04 -26.01
N THR A 175 -22.73 2.98 -25.95
CA THR A 175 -23.10 3.66 -24.70
C THR A 175 -23.84 2.71 -23.77
N GLN A 176 -24.76 1.90 -24.30
CA GLN A 176 -25.47 0.89 -23.55
C GLN A 176 -24.51 -0.16 -22.99
N MET A 177 -23.59 -0.67 -23.80
CA MET A 177 -22.57 -1.62 -23.38
C MET A 177 -21.67 -1.08 -22.26
N ARG A 178 -21.28 0.22 -22.32
CA ARG A 178 -20.55 0.85 -21.23
C ARG A 178 -21.36 0.87 -19.94
N ASN A 179 -22.66 1.14 -20.02
CA ASN A 179 -23.55 1.11 -18.86
C ASN A 179 -23.73 -0.31 -18.31
N ASP A 180 -23.84 -1.32 -19.17
CA ASP A 180 -23.88 -2.72 -18.75
C ASP A 180 -22.59 -3.13 -18.04
N LEU A 181 -21.42 -2.72 -18.56
CA LEU A 181 -20.14 -3.00 -17.92
C LEU A 181 -19.96 -2.27 -16.58
N LYS A 182 -20.61 -1.12 -16.37
CA LYS A 182 -20.64 -0.49 -15.04
C LYS A 182 -21.35 -1.34 -13.99
N LEU A 183 -22.18 -2.31 -14.39
CA LEU A 183 -22.80 -3.24 -13.44
C LEU A 183 -21.77 -4.17 -12.80
N PHE A 184 -20.56 -4.34 -13.37
CA PHE A 184 -19.46 -5.05 -12.70
C PHE A 184 -18.97 -4.33 -11.44
N LEU A 185 -19.25 -3.03 -11.27
CA LEU A 185 -18.81 -2.27 -10.11
C LEU A 185 -19.31 -2.90 -8.81
N GLN A 186 -20.58 -3.32 -8.76
CA GLN A 186 -21.16 -3.92 -7.55
C GLN A 186 -20.45 -5.22 -7.13
N PRO A 187 -20.34 -6.25 -7.98
CA PRO A 187 -19.69 -7.49 -7.58
C PRO A 187 -18.17 -7.32 -7.41
N VAL A 188 -17.50 -6.44 -8.16
CA VAL A 188 -16.09 -6.07 -7.91
C VAL A 188 -15.96 -5.51 -6.50
N ARG A 189 -16.84 -4.57 -6.11
CA ARG A 189 -16.87 -3.97 -4.78
C ARG A 189 -17.10 -5.02 -3.68
N GLU A 190 -18.01 -5.97 -3.89
CA GLU A 190 -18.24 -7.07 -2.93
C GLU A 190 -16.98 -7.92 -2.72
N LYS A 191 -16.27 -8.26 -3.81
CA LYS A 191 -14.99 -9.00 -3.72
C LYS A 191 -13.89 -8.20 -3.05
N LEU A 192 -13.80 -6.90 -3.31
CA LEU A 192 -12.85 -6.03 -2.63
C LEU A 192 -13.18 -5.85 -1.15
N LEU A 193 -14.47 -5.85 -0.77
CA LEU A 193 -14.88 -5.83 0.63
C LEU A 193 -14.52 -7.14 1.34
N GLN A 194 -14.65 -8.28 0.66
CA GLN A 194 -14.14 -9.56 1.16
C GLN A 194 -12.62 -9.48 1.38
N PHE A 195 -11.88 -8.93 0.42
CA PHE A 195 -10.44 -8.70 0.57
C PHE A 195 -10.10 -7.82 1.79
N GLU A 196 -10.84 -6.75 2.03
CA GLU A 196 -10.66 -5.89 3.21
C GLU A 196 -10.81 -6.66 4.53
N GLN A 197 -11.79 -7.57 4.61
CA GLN A 197 -12.00 -8.42 5.78
C GLN A 197 -10.81 -9.36 6.00
N GLU A 198 -10.39 -10.06 4.94
CA GLU A 198 -9.23 -10.96 5.00
C GLU A 198 -7.93 -10.23 5.36
N LEU A 199 -7.76 -8.99 4.89
CA LEU A 199 -6.61 -8.17 5.25
C LEU A 199 -6.63 -7.79 6.74
N ARG A 200 -7.81 -7.50 7.31
CA ARG A 200 -7.94 -7.19 8.74
C ARG A 200 -7.58 -8.37 9.64
N ASP A 201 -7.89 -9.60 9.22
CA ASP A 201 -7.60 -10.80 9.99
C ASP A 201 -6.12 -11.20 9.98
N ARG A 202 -5.33 -10.68 9.02
CA ARG A 202 -3.93 -11.06 8.79
C ARG A 202 -2.92 -10.32 9.64
#